data_AF-A0A3N9XKV1-F1
#
_entry.id   AF-A0A3N9XKV1-F1
#
_cell.length_a   1.000
_cell.length_b   1.000
_cell.length_c   1.000
_cell.angle_alpha   90.00
_cell.angle_beta   90.00
_cell.angle_gamma   90.00
#
_symmetry.space_group_name_H-M   'P 1'
#
loop_
_entity.id
_entity.type
_entity.pdbx_description
1 polymer ?
#
loop_
_entity_poly.entity_id
_entity_poly.type
_entity_poly.pdbx_seq_one_letter_code
_entity_poly.pdbx_strand_id
1 'polypeptide(L)'
;MLESIDDNTLDEIARIACGGDDYPVYRRGAELPKLLQQAGWENVAPYNGEQRRSWLTNQLRQRRDTPGAIDALVCRLVDRREYVHRNEPLAAAEVTELLNSILAIEGFEIAHSQGRPVIRPYKQPEDQEQQSPDVMLHVAMADIVRDADLAIVLESRLNEARICDRNGAYASAIIMLGSLLEGVLLDAVKARTPNAQKPLDKWTLHELIETAHHEKWIQADVRGFAGKLREYRNLVHPNAQVKIGHAPDRDTLSMCWPVINAALNDLAATAT
;
A
#
# COMPACT_ATOMS: atom_id res chain seq x y z
N MET A 1 -5.15 20.61 13.39
CA MET A 1 -3.68 20.42 13.32
C MET A 1 -3.06 21.29 12.24
N LEU A 2 -3.74 21.52 11.13
CA LEU A 2 -3.24 22.34 10.03
C LEU A 2 -3.53 23.83 10.22
N GLU A 3 -3.59 24.32 11.46
CA GLU A 3 -3.94 25.72 11.77
C GLU A 3 -2.79 26.70 11.47
N SER A 4 -1.55 26.22 11.41
CA SER A 4 -0.34 27.05 11.23
C SER A 4 0.37 26.85 9.89
N ILE A 5 -0.22 26.16 8.92
CA ILE A 5 0.43 25.89 7.63
C ILE A 5 0.56 27.14 6.77
N ASP A 6 1.61 27.20 5.94
CA ASP A 6 1.94 28.37 5.13
C ASP A 6 0.84 28.73 4.11
N ASP A 7 0.78 30.01 3.75
CA ASP A 7 -0.16 30.53 2.77
C ASP A 7 -0.01 29.88 1.39
N ASN A 8 1.22 29.53 0.97
CA ASN A 8 1.44 28.83 -0.29
C ASN A 8 0.88 27.42 -0.25
N THR A 9 1.00 26.74 0.89
CA THR A 9 0.44 25.40 1.09
C THR A 9 -1.09 25.44 1.08
N LEU A 10 -1.73 26.46 1.69
CA LEU A 10 -3.17 26.66 1.57
C LEU A 10 -3.63 26.85 0.12
N ASP A 11 -2.88 27.65 -0.63
CA ASP A 11 -3.20 27.93 -2.02
C ASP A 11 -3.02 26.69 -2.92
N GLU A 12 -2.06 25.81 -2.59
CA GLU A 12 -1.88 24.54 -3.31
C GLU A 12 -2.93 23.49 -2.91
N ILE A 13 -3.35 23.43 -1.63
CA ILE A 13 -4.52 22.64 -1.22
C ILE A 13 -5.75 23.08 -2.01
N ALA A 14 -5.97 24.40 -2.14
CA ALA A 14 -7.08 24.94 -2.93
C ALA A 14 -6.97 24.57 -4.41
N ARG A 15 -5.76 24.59 -4.98
CA ARG A 15 -5.51 24.16 -6.36
C ARG A 15 -5.86 22.69 -6.57
N ILE A 16 -5.36 21.79 -5.72
CA ILE A 16 -5.68 20.35 -5.75
C ILE A 16 -7.18 20.11 -5.62
N ALA A 17 -7.85 20.84 -4.70
CA ALA A 17 -9.28 20.71 -4.47
C ALA A 17 -10.11 21.16 -5.68
N CYS A 18 -9.71 22.25 -6.35
CA CYS A 18 -10.37 22.72 -7.57
C CYS A 18 -10.13 21.78 -8.76
N GLY A 19 -8.94 21.20 -8.84
CA GLY A 19 -8.48 20.39 -9.96
C GLY A 19 -8.33 21.18 -11.27
N GLY A 20 -8.12 20.44 -12.35
CA GLY A 20 -7.70 20.93 -13.66
C GLY A 20 -7.28 19.74 -14.53
N ASP A 21 -6.63 20.02 -15.66
CA ASP A 21 -6.23 18.97 -16.61
C ASP A 21 -5.17 18.01 -16.02
N ASP A 22 -4.37 18.49 -15.05
CA ASP A 22 -3.33 17.71 -14.36
C ASP A 22 -3.81 17.04 -13.05
N TYR A 23 -5.12 17.07 -12.77
CA TYR A 23 -5.67 16.57 -11.50
C TYR A 23 -6.77 15.55 -11.74
N PRO A 24 -6.94 14.56 -10.84
CA PRO A 24 -7.87 13.45 -11.06
C PRO A 24 -9.34 13.88 -11.10
N VAL A 25 -9.68 15.02 -10.49
CA VAL A 25 -11.06 15.53 -10.49
C VAL A 25 -11.08 17.04 -10.69
N TYR A 26 -11.74 17.46 -11.76
CA TYR A 26 -12.16 18.84 -11.95
C TYR A 26 -13.46 19.16 -11.18
N ARG A 27 -13.44 20.18 -10.30
CA ARG A 27 -14.62 20.68 -9.58
C ARG A 27 -15.06 22.05 -10.08
N ARG A 28 -16.31 22.19 -10.52
CA ARG A 28 -16.87 23.51 -10.91
C ARG A 28 -17.00 24.39 -9.67
N GLY A 29 -17.03 25.71 -9.87
CA GLY A 29 -17.14 26.67 -8.76
C GLY A 29 -18.38 26.44 -7.89
N ALA A 30 -19.51 26.06 -8.48
CA ALA A 30 -20.74 25.70 -7.77
C ALA A 30 -20.62 24.45 -6.87
N GLU A 31 -19.60 23.61 -7.08
CA GLU A 31 -19.36 22.40 -6.29
C GLU A 31 -18.48 22.67 -5.05
N LEU A 32 -17.73 23.77 -5.03
CA LEU A 32 -16.80 24.09 -3.94
C LEU A 32 -17.51 24.36 -2.60
N PRO A 33 -18.62 25.13 -2.53
CA PRO A 33 -19.34 25.29 -1.28
C PRO A 33 -19.86 23.96 -0.73
N LYS A 34 -20.33 23.07 -1.62
CA LYS A 34 -20.82 21.74 -1.25
C LYS A 34 -19.71 20.86 -0.69
N LEU A 35 -18.51 20.91 -1.29
CA LEU A 35 -17.33 20.21 -0.77
C LEU A 35 -17.01 20.65 0.66
N LEU A 36 -16.96 21.96 0.92
CA LEU A 36 -16.69 22.51 2.25
C LEU A 36 -17.77 22.08 3.26
N GLN A 37 -19.04 22.15 2.89
CA GLN A 37 -20.14 21.67 3.73
C GLN A 37 -20.03 20.17 4.03
N GLN A 38 -19.64 19.35 3.05
CA GLN A 38 -19.43 17.91 3.24
C GLN A 38 -18.17 17.58 4.06
N ALA A 39 -17.22 18.51 4.13
CA ALA A 39 -16.13 18.48 5.10
C ALA A 39 -16.57 18.91 6.51
N GLY A 40 -17.85 19.25 6.71
CA GLY A 40 -18.39 19.65 8.01
C GLY A 40 -18.29 21.14 8.30
N TRP A 41 -17.98 21.98 7.32
CA TRP A 41 -17.96 23.43 7.53
C TRP A 41 -19.37 23.98 7.63
N GLU A 42 -19.63 24.74 8.70
CA GLU A 42 -20.87 25.49 8.88
C GLU A 42 -20.78 26.87 8.23
N ASN A 43 -21.91 27.47 7.83
CA ASN A 43 -21.97 28.85 7.31
C ASN A 43 -21.01 29.13 6.13
N VAL A 44 -20.87 28.16 5.21
CA VAL A 44 -20.04 28.31 4.00
C VAL A 44 -20.66 29.35 3.07
N ALA A 45 -19.86 30.33 2.63
CA ALA A 45 -20.31 31.34 1.69
C ALA A 45 -20.68 30.70 0.34
N PRO A 46 -21.69 31.23 -0.38
CA PRO A 46 -21.95 30.79 -1.75
C PRO A 46 -20.78 31.18 -2.66
N TYR A 47 -20.53 30.37 -3.68
CA TYR A 47 -19.56 30.71 -4.71
C TYR A 47 -20.05 31.93 -5.51
N ASN A 48 -19.19 32.94 -5.64
CA ASN A 48 -19.55 34.26 -6.15
C ASN A 48 -19.05 34.53 -7.60
N GLY A 49 -18.50 33.52 -8.27
CA GLY A 49 -17.99 33.65 -9.65
C GLY A 49 -16.53 34.12 -9.76
N GLU A 50 -15.85 34.38 -8.63
CA GLU A 50 -14.39 34.60 -8.62
C GLU A 50 -13.62 33.39 -9.15
N GLN A 51 -12.34 33.55 -9.50
CA GLN A 51 -11.50 32.43 -9.88
C GLN A 51 -11.52 31.34 -8.79
N ARG A 52 -11.86 30.10 -9.17
CA ARG A 52 -12.11 28.96 -8.24
C ARG A 52 -11.04 28.79 -7.16
N ARG A 53 -9.77 28.76 -7.58
CA ARG A 53 -8.60 28.66 -6.69
C ARG A 53 -8.59 29.81 -5.69
N SER A 54 -8.59 31.05 -6.17
CA SER A 54 -8.56 32.26 -5.35
C SER A 54 -9.72 32.32 -4.36
N TRP A 55 -10.93 31.96 -4.79
CA TRP A 55 -12.10 31.89 -3.92
C TRP A 55 -11.90 30.88 -2.79
N LEU A 56 -11.44 29.66 -3.12
CA LEU A 56 -11.23 28.60 -2.13
C LEU A 56 -10.06 28.91 -1.20
N THR A 57 -8.96 29.47 -1.71
CA THR A 57 -7.83 29.96 -0.90
C THR A 57 -8.29 31.01 0.11
N ASN A 58 -9.17 31.94 -0.31
CA ASN A 58 -9.74 32.94 0.60
C ASN A 58 -10.64 32.30 1.67
N GLN A 59 -11.44 31.29 1.32
CA GLN A 59 -12.23 30.54 2.30
C GLN A 59 -11.34 29.81 3.33
N LEU A 60 -10.23 29.22 2.88
CA LEU A 60 -9.26 28.57 3.78
C LEU A 60 -8.59 29.56 4.72
N ARG A 61 -8.14 30.71 4.21
CA ARG A 61 -7.56 31.78 5.04
C ARG A 61 -8.51 32.28 6.11
N GLN A 62 -9.79 32.48 5.78
CA GLN A 62 -10.82 32.91 6.75
C GLN A 62 -11.08 31.88 7.85
N ARG A 63 -10.77 30.61 7.60
CA ARG A 63 -10.99 29.50 8.54
C ARG A 63 -9.71 28.97 9.17
N ARG A 64 -8.57 29.64 8.96
CA ARG A 64 -7.27 29.23 9.51
C ARG A 64 -7.33 29.07 11.04
N ASP A 65 -7.98 30.00 11.72
CA ASP A 65 -8.09 30.00 13.18
C ASP A 65 -9.26 29.14 13.70
N THR A 66 -9.96 28.42 12.82
CA THR A 66 -11.02 27.48 13.21
C THR A 66 -10.42 26.09 13.37
N PRO A 67 -10.30 25.56 14.60
CA PRO A 67 -9.60 24.30 14.85
C PRO A 67 -10.17 23.15 14.02
N GLY A 68 -9.29 22.43 13.33
CA GLY A 68 -9.64 21.27 12.52
C GLY A 68 -10.44 21.54 11.23
N ALA A 69 -10.74 22.79 10.88
CA ALA A 69 -11.50 23.09 9.65
C ALA A 69 -10.73 22.67 8.40
N ILE A 70 -9.45 23.01 8.32
CA ILE A 70 -8.58 22.65 7.20
C ILE A 70 -8.32 21.15 7.18
N ASP A 71 -8.08 20.55 8.35
CA ASP A 71 -7.93 19.11 8.53
C ASP A 71 -9.13 18.35 7.94
N ALA A 72 -10.34 18.81 8.24
CA ALA A 72 -11.57 18.18 7.78
C ALA A 72 -11.73 18.27 6.25
N LEU A 73 -11.33 19.38 5.63
CA LEU A 73 -11.33 19.50 4.16
C LEU A 73 -10.31 18.56 3.53
N VAL A 74 -9.08 18.55 4.03
CA VAL A 74 -8.01 17.66 3.55
C VAL A 74 -8.45 16.20 3.65
N CYS A 75 -8.98 15.78 4.81
CA CYS A 75 -9.54 14.45 5.01
C CYS A 75 -10.72 14.17 4.07
N ARG A 76 -11.60 15.15 3.81
CA ARG A 76 -12.71 14.98 2.87
C ARG A 76 -12.22 14.74 1.45
N LEU A 77 -11.15 15.42 1.02
CA LEU A 77 -10.57 15.31 -0.32
C LEU A 77 -9.94 13.94 -0.59
N VAL A 78 -9.41 13.26 0.43
CA VAL A 78 -8.80 11.93 0.29
C VAL A 78 -9.75 10.79 0.68
N ASP A 79 -10.96 11.09 1.15
CA ASP A 79 -11.94 10.05 1.49
C ASP A 79 -12.57 9.49 0.21
N ARG A 80 -12.52 8.15 0.04
CA ARG A 80 -13.13 7.45 -1.11
C ARG A 80 -14.60 7.81 -1.33
N ARG A 81 -15.34 8.18 -0.27
CA ARG A 81 -16.75 8.61 -0.35
C ARG A 81 -16.96 9.88 -1.16
N GLU A 82 -15.94 10.71 -1.34
CA GLU A 82 -16.01 11.90 -2.20
C GLU A 82 -16.18 11.53 -3.68
N TYR A 83 -15.73 10.34 -4.08
CA TYR A 83 -15.61 9.93 -5.48
C TYR A 83 -16.60 8.85 -5.91
N VAL A 84 -17.48 8.37 -5.02
CA VAL A 84 -18.42 7.25 -5.28
C VAL A 84 -19.27 7.45 -6.54
N HIS A 85 -19.61 8.70 -6.87
CA HIS A 85 -20.44 9.02 -8.04
C HIS A 85 -19.65 9.61 -9.21
N ARG A 86 -18.31 9.67 -9.13
CA ARG A 86 -17.47 10.34 -10.13
C ARG A 86 -16.87 9.39 -11.18
N ASN A 87 -17.05 8.07 -11.06
CA ASN A 87 -16.40 7.06 -11.92
C ASN A 87 -14.86 7.18 -11.97
N GLU A 88 -14.27 7.74 -10.92
CA GLU A 88 -12.82 7.92 -10.76
C GLU A 88 -12.36 7.10 -9.54
N PRO A 89 -12.12 5.78 -9.68
CA PRO A 89 -11.85 4.91 -8.54
C PRO A 89 -10.49 5.17 -7.86
N LEU A 90 -9.54 5.77 -8.58
CA LEU A 90 -8.19 6.07 -8.09
C LEU A 90 -8.04 7.49 -7.54
N ALA A 91 -9.01 8.38 -7.76
CA ALA A 91 -8.89 9.79 -7.43
C ALA A 91 -8.54 10.05 -5.95
N ALA A 92 -9.10 9.27 -5.02
CA ALA A 92 -8.76 9.40 -3.60
C ALA A 92 -7.27 9.12 -3.32
N ALA A 93 -6.69 8.10 -3.97
CA ALA A 93 -5.29 7.74 -3.81
C ALA A 93 -4.39 8.79 -4.47
N GLU A 94 -4.70 9.22 -5.68
CA GLU A 94 -3.93 10.24 -6.41
C GLU A 94 -3.95 11.59 -5.69
N VAL A 95 -5.11 12.02 -5.17
CA VAL A 95 -5.21 13.22 -4.32
C VAL A 95 -4.44 13.06 -3.01
N THR A 96 -4.36 11.84 -2.45
CA THR A 96 -3.55 11.59 -1.24
C THR A 96 -2.07 11.81 -1.52
N GLU A 97 -1.55 11.31 -2.65
CA GLU A 97 -0.15 11.50 -3.03
C GLU A 97 0.19 12.97 -3.25
N LEU A 98 -0.66 13.69 -3.98
CA LEU A 98 -0.51 15.13 -4.21
C LEU A 98 -0.48 15.92 -2.90
N LEU A 99 -1.43 15.65 -1.99
CA LEU A 99 -1.49 16.35 -0.71
C LEU A 99 -0.32 16.00 0.21
N ASN A 100 0.12 14.73 0.25
CA ASN A 100 1.28 14.35 1.04
C ASN A 100 2.57 15.01 0.54
N SER A 101 2.71 15.22 -0.77
CA SER A 101 3.89 15.91 -1.32
C SER A 101 4.06 17.34 -0.79
N ILE A 102 2.95 18.05 -0.52
CA ILE A 102 2.97 19.42 0.00
C ILE A 102 2.90 19.48 1.53
N LEU A 103 2.14 18.57 2.17
CA LEU A 103 2.02 18.53 3.63
C LEU A 103 3.31 18.07 4.30
N ALA A 104 4.13 17.26 3.62
CA ALA A 104 5.43 16.86 4.15
C ALA A 104 6.35 18.07 4.41
N ILE A 105 6.25 19.13 3.59
CA ILE A 105 6.98 20.39 3.76
C ILE A 105 6.56 21.10 5.07
N GLU A 106 5.28 20.98 5.42
CA GLU A 106 4.70 21.48 6.66
C GLU A 106 4.91 20.54 7.86
N GLY A 107 5.58 19.40 7.67
CA GLY A 107 5.80 18.40 8.71
C GLY A 107 4.54 17.59 9.04
N PHE A 108 3.63 17.38 8.09
CA PHE A 108 2.44 16.53 8.24
C PHE A 108 2.32 15.46 7.15
N GLU A 109 1.58 14.40 7.44
CA GLU A 109 1.15 13.40 6.46
C GLU A 109 -0.29 12.96 6.69
N ILE A 110 -0.90 12.48 5.62
CA ILE A 110 -2.21 11.83 5.60
C ILE A 110 -1.97 10.32 5.71
N ALA A 111 -2.46 9.75 6.80
CA ALA A 111 -2.50 8.32 7.03
C ALA A 111 -3.95 7.81 6.99
N HIS A 112 -4.12 6.49 7.06
CA HIS A 112 -5.44 5.85 7.13
C HIS A 112 -5.55 5.05 8.42
N SER A 113 -6.59 5.35 9.21
CA SER A 113 -6.94 4.62 10.43
C SER A 113 -8.38 4.12 10.31
N GLN A 114 -8.60 2.82 10.49
CA GLN A 114 -9.94 2.19 10.37
C GLN A 114 -10.66 2.54 9.04
N GLY A 115 -9.90 2.61 7.94
CA GLY A 115 -10.42 2.97 6.62
C GLY A 115 -10.84 4.44 6.45
N ARG A 116 -10.47 5.31 7.41
CA ARG A 116 -10.69 6.76 7.35
C ARG A 116 -9.37 7.51 7.26
N PRO A 117 -9.30 8.60 6.48
CA PRO A 117 -8.13 9.46 6.46
C PRO A 117 -7.99 10.20 7.79
N VAL A 118 -6.75 10.29 8.26
CA VAL A 118 -6.36 11.05 9.45
C VAL A 118 -5.05 11.78 9.15
N ILE A 119 -4.94 13.02 9.61
CA ILE A 119 -3.68 13.77 9.53
C ILE A 119 -2.86 13.46 10.78
N ARG A 120 -1.57 13.26 10.61
CA ARG A 120 -0.60 13.06 11.70
C ARG A 120 0.71 13.82 11.38
N PRO A 121 1.57 14.06 12.38
CA PRO A 121 2.90 14.61 12.11
C PRO A 121 3.64 13.71 11.12
N TYR A 122 4.33 14.32 10.16
CA TYR A 122 5.17 13.63 9.19
C TYR A 122 6.28 12.92 9.95
N LYS A 123 6.31 11.60 9.84
CA LYS A 123 7.44 10.80 10.30
C LYS A 123 8.38 10.63 9.11
N GLN A 124 9.66 10.95 9.29
CA GLN A 124 10.64 10.56 8.28
C GLN A 124 10.59 9.04 8.09
N PRO A 125 10.94 8.51 6.92
CA PRO A 125 10.98 7.06 6.69
C PRO A 125 11.77 6.31 7.77
N GLU A 126 12.80 6.96 8.33
CA GLU A 126 13.63 6.47 9.45
C GLU A 126 12.88 6.45 10.80
N ASP A 127 11.88 7.32 11.00
CA ASP A 127 11.03 7.40 12.21
C ASP A 127 9.75 6.53 12.12
N GLN A 128 9.54 5.83 11.00
CA GLN A 128 8.41 4.90 10.82
C GLN A 128 8.57 3.61 11.62
N GLU A 129 9.72 3.39 12.25
CA GLU A 129 9.95 2.28 13.16
C GLU A 129 9.18 2.44 14.47
N GLN A 130 8.01 1.78 14.57
CA GLN A 130 7.54 1.03 15.75
C GLN A 130 6.07 0.60 15.55
N GLN A 131 5.81 -0.29 14.58
CA GLN A 131 4.75 -1.29 14.68
C GLN A 131 5.27 -2.63 14.15
N SER A 132 5.79 -3.45 15.08
CA SER A 132 6.28 -4.84 14.94
C SER A 132 7.55 -5.02 14.09
N PRO A 133 8.43 -6.00 14.40
CA PRO A 133 9.79 -6.04 13.87
C PRO A 133 9.73 -6.33 12.38
N ASP A 134 10.01 -5.33 11.56
CA ASP A 134 10.03 -5.50 10.12
C ASP A 134 11.28 -6.32 9.80
N VAL A 135 11.10 -7.60 9.49
CA VAL A 135 12.16 -8.36 8.83
C VAL A 135 12.32 -7.70 7.47
N MET A 136 13.24 -6.75 7.36
CA MET A 136 13.45 -6.00 6.13
C MET A 136 14.09 -6.94 5.09
N LEU A 137 13.58 -6.92 3.86
CA LEU A 137 14.24 -7.59 2.74
C LEU A 137 15.51 -6.80 2.40
N HIS A 138 16.68 -7.43 2.55
CA HIS A 138 17.98 -6.78 2.30
C HIS A 138 18.72 -7.38 1.10
N VAL A 139 18.03 -8.13 0.26
CA VAL A 139 18.59 -8.89 -0.88
C VAL A 139 17.77 -8.65 -2.14
N ALA A 140 18.45 -8.65 -3.30
CA ALA A 140 17.79 -8.61 -4.60
C ALA A 140 17.47 -10.03 -5.08
N MET A 141 16.48 -10.20 -5.96
CA MET A 141 16.18 -11.52 -6.54
C MET A 141 17.38 -12.13 -7.28
N ALA A 142 18.21 -11.28 -7.91
CA ALA A 142 19.43 -11.70 -8.59
C ALA A 142 20.49 -12.30 -7.64
N ASP A 143 20.42 -12.01 -6.33
CA ASP A 143 21.35 -12.56 -5.35
C ASP A 143 20.94 -13.98 -4.90
N ILE A 144 19.68 -14.35 -5.12
CA ILE A 144 19.06 -15.57 -4.57
C ILE A 144 18.80 -16.60 -5.67
N VAL A 145 18.42 -16.13 -6.86
CA VAL A 145 17.94 -16.94 -7.97
C VAL A 145 19.05 -17.07 -9.01
N ARG A 146 19.45 -18.31 -9.33
CA ARG A 146 20.56 -18.58 -10.27
C ARG A 146 20.16 -18.34 -11.73
N ASP A 147 18.91 -18.57 -12.07
CA ASP A 147 18.37 -18.35 -13.40
C ASP A 147 17.96 -16.88 -13.57
N ALA A 148 18.68 -16.14 -14.42
CA ALA A 148 18.50 -14.70 -14.60
C ALA A 148 17.11 -14.33 -15.15
N ASP A 149 16.56 -15.14 -16.06
CA ASP A 149 15.23 -14.89 -16.61
C ASP A 149 14.15 -15.10 -15.53
N LEU A 150 14.33 -16.14 -14.71
CA LEU A 150 13.46 -16.38 -13.57
C LEU A 150 13.56 -15.26 -12.51
N ALA A 151 14.76 -14.74 -12.25
CA ALA A 151 14.97 -13.64 -11.30
C ALA A 151 14.18 -12.39 -11.70
N ILE A 152 14.17 -12.03 -12.99
CA ILE A 152 13.37 -10.91 -13.53
C ILE A 152 11.87 -11.13 -13.29
N VAL A 153 11.39 -12.34 -13.58
CA VAL A 153 9.97 -12.70 -13.39
C VAL A 153 9.57 -12.65 -11.91
N LEU A 154 10.44 -13.11 -11.01
CA LEU A 154 10.19 -13.08 -9.57
C LEU A 154 10.23 -11.66 -8.99
N GLU A 155 11.14 -10.81 -9.48
CA GLU A 155 11.17 -9.39 -9.12
C GLU A 155 9.88 -8.68 -9.57
N SER A 156 9.41 -8.96 -10.79
CA SER A 156 8.12 -8.44 -11.27
C SER A 156 6.96 -8.86 -10.35
N ARG A 157 6.93 -10.13 -9.91
CA ARG A 157 5.88 -10.65 -9.01
C ARG A 157 5.91 -9.99 -7.64
N LEU A 158 7.10 -9.76 -7.09
CA LEU A 158 7.27 -9.03 -5.83
C LEU A 158 6.73 -7.60 -5.96
N ASN A 159 7.02 -6.93 -7.08
CA ASN A 159 6.50 -5.59 -7.36
C ASN A 159 4.98 -5.57 -7.57
N GLU A 160 4.42 -6.57 -8.26
CA GLU A 160 2.96 -6.75 -8.36
C GLU A 160 2.30 -6.94 -6.99
N ALA A 161 2.89 -7.75 -6.10
CA ALA A 161 2.39 -7.92 -4.73
C ALA A 161 2.36 -6.59 -3.98
N ARG A 162 3.41 -5.76 -4.10
CA ARG A 162 3.46 -4.40 -3.51
C ARG A 162 2.40 -3.46 -4.10
N ILE A 163 2.11 -3.56 -5.39
CA ILE A 163 1.04 -2.78 -6.04
C ILE A 163 -0.33 -3.21 -5.50
N CYS A 164 -0.57 -4.52 -5.40
CA CYS A 164 -1.81 -5.07 -4.84
C CYS A 164 -2.02 -4.64 -3.39
N ASP A 165 -0.98 -4.67 -2.56
CA ASP A 165 -1.03 -4.20 -1.17
C ASP A 165 -1.50 -2.73 -1.08
N ARG A 166 -0.80 -1.84 -1.80
CA ARG A 166 -1.10 -0.40 -1.84
C ARG A 166 -2.53 -0.10 -2.30
N ASN A 167 -3.10 -0.94 -3.16
CA ASN A 167 -4.45 -0.77 -3.70
C ASN A 167 -5.54 -1.57 -2.96
N GLY A 168 -5.20 -2.25 -1.86
CA GLY A 168 -6.16 -3.02 -1.06
C GLY A 168 -6.60 -4.34 -1.70
N ALA A 169 -5.89 -4.83 -2.71
CA ALA A 169 -6.10 -6.13 -3.34
C ALA A 169 -5.37 -7.24 -2.55
N TYR A 170 -5.68 -7.39 -1.27
CA TYR A 170 -4.91 -8.21 -0.33
C TYR A 170 -4.85 -9.70 -0.69
N ALA A 171 -5.97 -10.27 -1.15
CA ALA A 171 -5.99 -11.66 -1.62
C ALA A 171 -5.01 -11.88 -2.78
N SER A 172 -5.00 -10.97 -3.77
CA SER A 172 -4.07 -11.01 -4.90
C SER A 172 -2.62 -10.86 -4.44
N ALA A 173 -2.34 -9.94 -3.52
CA ALA A 173 -1.01 -9.75 -2.96
C ALA A 173 -0.48 -11.05 -2.33
N ILE A 174 -1.28 -11.71 -1.47
CA ILE A 174 -0.85 -12.97 -0.82
C ILE A 174 -0.67 -14.11 -1.83
N ILE A 175 -1.52 -14.20 -2.85
CA ILE A 175 -1.35 -15.18 -3.95
C ILE A 175 0.00 -14.96 -4.65
N MET A 176 0.36 -13.69 -4.93
CA MET A 176 1.65 -13.35 -5.54
C MET A 176 2.82 -13.67 -4.63
N LEU A 177 2.71 -13.40 -3.32
CA LEU A 177 3.74 -13.79 -2.34
C LEU A 177 3.94 -15.30 -2.28
N GLY A 178 2.87 -16.09 -2.35
CA GLY A 178 2.98 -17.55 -2.41
C GLY A 178 3.60 -18.05 -3.71
N SER A 179 3.28 -17.42 -4.84
CA SER A 179 3.91 -17.69 -6.14
C SER A 179 5.40 -17.35 -6.15
N LEU A 180 5.77 -16.23 -5.52
CA LEU A 180 7.16 -15.80 -5.33
C LEU A 180 7.95 -16.85 -4.53
N LEU A 181 7.44 -17.21 -3.35
CA LEU A 181 8.10 -18.20 -2.49
C LEU A 181 8.28 -19.55 -3.20
N GLU A 182 7.26 -20.01 -3.93
CA GLU A 182 7.32 -21.24 -4.72
C GLU A 182 8.43 -21.18 -5.78
N GLY A 183 8.51 -20.08 -6.54
CA GLY A 183 9.51 -19.91 -7.58
C GLY A 183 10.94 -19.88 -7.04
N VAL A 184 11.18 -19.12 -5.96
CA VAL A 184 12.53 -19.02 -5.36
C VAL A 184 12.96 -20.36 -4.76
N LEU A 185 12.07 -21.06 -4.03
CA LEU A 185 12.41 -22.35 -3.45
C LEU A 185 12.63 -23.43 -4.53
N LEU A 186 11.86 -23.40 -5.62
CA LEU A 186 12.04 -24.33 -6.74
C LEU A 186 13.41 -24.14 -7.41
N ASP A 187 13.84 -22.89 -7.61
CA ASP A 187 15.18 -22.59 -8.12
C ASP A 187 16.27 -23.09 -7.14
N ALA A 188 16.10 -22.82 -5.84
CA ALA A 188 17.02 -23.31 -4.81
C ALA A 188 17.13 -24.85 -4.83
N VAL A 189 16.01 -25.58 -4.91
CA VAL A 189 16.01 -27.05 -5.02
C VAL A 189 16.73 -27.51 -6.29
N LYS A 190 16.42 -26.92 -7.45
CA LYS A 190 17.09 -27.21 -8.74
C LYS A 190 18.60 -26.99 -8.65
N ALA A 191 19.00 -25.91 -7.99
CA ALA A 191 20.38 -25.45 -7.89
C ALA A 191 21.22 -26.25 -6.87
N ARG A 192 20.63 -26.60 -5.73
CA ARG A 192 21.34 -27.15 -4.55
C ARG A 192 21.12 -28.64 -4.37
N THR A 193 20.15 -29.23 -5.07
CA THR A 193 19.78 -30.66 -4.99
C THR A 193 19.91 -31.34 -6.36
N PRO A 194 21.12 -31.59 -6.87
CA PRO A 194 21.33 -32.15 -8.20
C PRO A 194 20.72 -33.56 -8.39
N ASN A 195 20.49 -34.28 -7.29
CA ASN A 195 19.81 -35.59 -7.27
C ASN A 195 18.36 -35.49 -6.78
N ALA A 196 17.65 -34.41 -7.15
CA ALA A 196 16.24 -34.25 -6.79
C ALA A 196 15.45 -35.52 -7.10
N GLN A 197 14.74 -36.04 -6.09
CA GLN A 197 14.11 -37.37 -6.12
C GLN A 197 12.97 -37.50 -7.16
N LYS A 198 12.54 -36.38 -7.75
CA LYS A 198 11.47 -36.33 -8.74
C LYS A 198 11.66 -35.15 -9.72
N PRO A 199 11.02 -35.20 -10.90
CA PRO A 199 10.98 -34.09 -11.85
C PRO A 199 10.52 -32.78 -11.20
N LEU A 200 11.16 -31.67 -11.55
CA LEU A 200 10.94 -30.35 -10.95
C LEU A 200 9.48 -29.88 -11.04
N ASP A 201 8.77 -30.22 -12.11
CA ASP A 201 7.34 -29.88 -12.33
C ASP A 201 6.38 -30.61 -11.39
N LYS A 202 6.87 -31.61 -10.63
CA LYS A 202 6.07 -32.39 -9.66
C LYS A 202 6.26 -31.94 -8.22
N TRP A 203 7.10 -30.94 -7.97
CA TRP A 203 7.29 -30.41 -6.63
C TRP A 203 6.14 -29.51 -6.24
N THR A 204 5.55 -29.79 -5.08
CA THR A 204 4.55 -28.91 -4.47
C THR A 204 5.24 -27.88 -3.57
N LEU A 205 4.62 -26.71 -3.37
CA LEU A 205 5.13 -25.70 -2.43
C LEU A 205 5.35 -26.27 -1.01
N HIS A 206 4.52 -27.22 -0.58
CA HIS A 206 4.74 -27.89 0.71
C HIS A 206 6.08 -28.64 0.75
N GLU A 207 6.38 -29.43 -0.28
CA GLU A 207 7.62 -30.21 -0.35
C GLU A 207 8.84 -29.31 -0.50
N LEU A 208 8.71 -28.21 -1.25
CA LEU A 208 9.75 -27.19 -1.37
C LEU A 208 10.08 -26.58 0.00
N ILE A 209 9.07 -26.22 0.79
CA ILE A 209 9.25 -25.68 2.16
C ILE A 209 9.91 -26.72 3.07
N GLU A 210 9.41 -27.97 3.07
CA GLU A 210 9.97 -29.03 3.92
C GLU A 210 11.41 -29.37 3.56
N THR A 211 11.74 -29.44 2.26
CA THR A 211 13.11 -29.67 1.79
C THR A 211 14.02 -28.50 2.15
N ALA A 212 13.61 -27.25 1.90
CA ALA A 212 14.43 -26.09 2.24
C ALA A 212 14.72 -26.01 3.74
N HIS A 213 13.77 -26.36 4.60
CA HIS A 213 14.01 -26.44 6.03
C HIS A 213 14.91 -27.62 6.42
N HIS A 214 14.69 -28.81 5.84
CA HIS A 214 15.53 -29.99 6.08
C HIS A 214 17.01 -29.72 5.74
N GLU A 215 17.25 -29.06 4.60
CA GLU A 215 18.57 -28.65 4.13
C GLU A 215 19.09 -27.37 4.82
N LYS A 216 18.33 -26.81 5.79
CA LYS A 216 18.66 -25.61 6.58
C LYS A 216 18.84 -24.33 5.76
N TRP A 217 18.16 -24.20 4.64
CA TRP A 217 18.12 -22.97 3.84
C TRP A 217 17.13 -21.95 4.35
N ILE A 218 16.16 -22.39 5.16
CA ILE A 218 15.19 -21.54 5.87
C ILE A 218 15.06 -22.00 7.31
N GLN A 219 14.73 -21.08 8.20
CA GLN A 219 14.57 -21.35 9.64
C GLN A 219 13.20 -21.98 9.98
N ALA A 220 13.07 -22.47 11.23
CA ALA A 220 11.89 -23.20 11.69
C ALA A 220 10.62 -22.33 11.78
N ASP A 221 10.78 -21.05 12.08
CA ASP A 221 9.74 -20.03 12.04
C ASP A 221 9.22 -19.82 10.61
N VAL A 222 10.12 -19.63 9.64
CA VAL A 222 9.76 -19.52 8.21
C VAL A 222 9.01 -20.76 7.76
N ARG A 223 9.47 -21.97 8.10
CA ARG A 223 8.73 -23.22 7.81
C ARG A 223 7.31 -23.20 8.37
N GLY A 224 7.15 -22.81 9.64
CA GLY A 224 5.86 -22.77 10.32
C GLY A 224 4.87 -21.82 9.66
N PHE A 225 5.31 -20.60 9.33
CA PHE A 225 4.45 -19.57 8.76
C PHE A 225 4.24 -19.71 7.24
N ALA A 226 5.23 -20.20 6.49
CA ALA A 226 5.11 -20.47 5.06
C ALA A 226 4.02 -21.50 4.75
N GLY A 227 3.76 -22.44 5.67
CA GLY A 227 2.63 -23.37 5.58
C GLY A 227 1.28 -22.66 5.51
N LYS A 228 1.09 -21.57 6.27
CA LYS A 228 -0.12 -20.74 6.23
C LYS A 228 -0.19 -19.89 4.96
N LEU A 229 0.94 -19.34 4.54
CA LEU A 229 1.03 -18.57 3.29
C LEU A 229 0.63 -19.42 2.08
N ARG A 230 0.99 -20.71 2.06
CA ARG A 230 0.52 -21.70 1.07
C ARG A 230 -1.00 -21.88 1.09
N GLU A 231 -1.62 -21.95 2.26
CA GLU A 231 -3.08 -22.05 2.38
C GLU A 231 -3.77 -20.82 1.78
N TYR A 232 -3.27 -19.62 2.06
CA TYR A 232 -3.80 -18.38 1.49
C TYR A 232 -3.53 -18.24 0.00
N ARG A 233 -2.40 -18.73 -0.52
CA ARG A 233 -2.13 -18.78 -1.97
C ARG A 233 -3.16 -19.63 -2.72
N ASN A 234 -3.71 -20.66 -2.09
CA ASN A 234 -4.77 -21.49 -2.70
C ASN A 234 -6.11 -20.77 -2.82
N LEU A 235 -6.26 -19.56 -2.27
CA LEU A 235 -7.42 -18.70 -2.48
C LEU A 235 -7.53 -18.17 -3.91
N VAL A 236 -6.54 -18.42 -4.77
CA VAL A 236 -6.68 -18.29 -6.23
C VAL A 236 -7.89 -19.09 -6.76
N HIS A 237 -8.29 -20.15 -6.05
CA HIS A 237 -9.52 -20.87 -6.32
C HIS A 237 -10.67 -20.28 -5.48
N PRO A 238 -11.72 -19.69 -6.09
CA PRO A 238 -12.82 -19.08 -5.33
C PRO A 238 -13.51 -20.04 -4.35
N ASN A 239 -13.62 -21.32 -4.70
CA ASN A 239 -14.17 -22.34 -3.81
C ASN A 239 -13.34 -22.56 -2.53
N ALA A 240 -12.02 -22.31 -2.58
CA ALA A 240 -11.17 -22.35 -1.39
C ALA A 240 -11.51 -21.18 -0.44
N GLN A 241 -11.78 -20.00 -1.00
CA GLN A 241 -12.21 -18.83 -0.22
C GLN A 241 -13.59 -19.04 0.41
N VAL A 242 -14.53 -19.66 -0.31
CA VAL A 242 -15.83 -20.03 0.26
C VAL A 242 -15.66 -20.98 1.46
N LYS A 243 -14.76 -21.96 1.36
CA LYS A 243 -14.49 -22.93 2.44
C LYS A 243 -13.82 -22.30 3.66
N ILE A 244 -12.91 -21.34 3.45
CA ILE A 244 -12.23 -20.65 4.55
C ILE A 244 -13.17 -19.65 5.27
N GLY A 245 -14.23 -19.20 4.59
CA GLY A 245 -15.30 -18.40 5.18
C GLY A 245 -14.96 -16.93 5.41
N HIS A 246 -13.75 -16.49 5.07
CA HIS A 246 -13.33 -15.10 5.15
C HIS A 246 -12.36 -14.74 4.01
N ALA A 247 -12.27 -13.45 3.68
CA ALA A 247 -11.27 -12.94 2.74
C ALA A 247 -10.04 -12.45 3.51
N PRO A 248 -8.83 -12.58 2.96
CA PRO A 248 -7.67 -11.89 3.49
C PRO A 248 -7.88 -10.38 3.46
N ASP A 249 -7.48 -9.71 4.54
CA ASP A 249 -7.46 -8.28 4.70
C ASP A 249 -6.03 -7.76 4.89
N ARG A 250 -5.90 -6.47 5.22
CA ARG A 250 -4.61 -5.82 5.46
C ARG A 250 -3.82 -6.51 6.57
N ASP A 251 -4.49 -6.91 7.65
CA ASP A 251 -3.85 -7.54 8.81
C ASP A 251 -3.36 -8.95 8.45
N THR A 252 -4.13 -9.67 7.63
CA THR A 252 -3.70 -10.95 7.08
C THR A 252 -2.43 -10.80 6.21
N LEU A 253 -2.39 -9.79 5.33
CA LEU A 253 -1.23 -9.53 4.48
C LEU A 253 -0.01 -9.04 5.28
N SER A 254 -0.20 -8.19 6.30
CA SER A 254 0.90 -7.66 7.11
C SER A 254 1.64 -8.77 7.88
N MET A 255 0.96 -9.87 8.23
CA MET A 255 1.59 -11.07 8.79
C MET A 255 2.38 -11.88 7.73
N CYS A 256 2.07 -11.75 6.44
CA CYS A 256 2.73 -12.52 5.38
C CYS A 256 4.08 -11.92 4.95
N TRP A 257 4.21 -10.59 4.99
CA TRP A 257 5.43 -9.90 4.52
C TRP A 257 6.70 -10.32 5.28
N PRO A 258 6.74 -10.35 6.63
CA PRO A 258 7.94 -10.75 7.36
C PRO A 258 8.37 -12.19 7.04
N VAL A 259 7.41 -13.08 6.77
CA VAL A 259 7.67 -14.49 6.43
C VAL A 259 8.39 -14.59 5.08
N ILE A 260 7.95 -13.81 4.10
CA ILE A 260 8.60 -13.75 2.79
C ILE A 260 9.99 -13.15 2.92
N ASN A 261 10.12 -12.02 3.61
CA ASN A 261 11.42 -11.36 3.75
C ASN A 261 12.42 -12.25 4.49
N ALA A 262 12.00 -12.93 5.57
CA ALA A 262 12.82 -13.91 6.27
C ALA A 262 13.24 -15.07 5.37
N ALA A 263 12.32 -15.66 4.62
CA ALA A 263 12.63 -16.76 3.70
C ALA A 263 13.68 -16.36 2.65
N LEU A 264 13.52 -15.17 2.06
CA LEU A 264 14.44 -14.66 1.04
C LEU A 264 15.82 -14.34 1.64
N ASN A 265 15.87 -13.70 2.81
CA ASN A 265 17.10 -13.40 3.51
C ASN A 265 17.84 -14.70 3.94
N ASP A 266 17.13 -15.69 4.48
CA ASP A 266 17.71 -17.00 4.85
C ASP A 266 18.29 -17.72 3.61
N LEU A 267 17.57 -17.69 2.48
CA LEU A 267 18.03 -18.30 1.24
C LEU A 267 19.28 -17.64 0.70
N ALA A 268 19.37 -16.31 0.77
CA ALA A 268 20.55 -15.56 0.39
C ALA A 268 21.75 -15.85 1.32
N ALA A 269 21.52 -15.87 2.64
CA ALA A 269 22.55 -16.17 3.63
C ALA A 269 23.13 -17.58 3.49
N THR A 270 22.36 -18.49 2.88
CA THR A 270 22.75 -19.88 2.61
C THR A 270 23.13 -20.13 1.15
N ALA A 271 23.21 -19.09 0.32
CA ALA A 271 23.65 -19.22 -1.06
C ALA A 271 25.17 -19.50 -1.12
N THR A 272 25.51 -20.73 -1.51
CA THR A 272 26.88 -21.17 -1.87
C THR A 272 27.08 -21.22 -3.38
#